data_AF-A0A7S2BMM2-F1
#
_entry.id   AF-A0A7S2BMM2-F1
#
_cell.length_a   1.000
_cell.length_b   1.000
_cell.length_c   1.000
_cell.angle_alpha   90.00
_cell.angle_beta   90.00
_cell.angle_gamma   90.00
#
_symmetry.space_group_name_H-M   'P 1'
#
loop_
_entity.id
_entity.type
_entity.pdbx_description
1 polymer ?
#
loop_
_entity_poly.entity_id
_entity_poly.type
_entity_poly.pdbx_seq_one_letter_code
_entity_poly.pdbx_strand_id
1 'polypeptide(L)'
;EIHALGPNLYALDRFVIRPATTPGSASTEEGLDENLRSRARLPEARHHCSYSELVNPEGVRVDFFVSHWWGHPFADTMSALENWAGHSLAKSGRAEPRDVVFWLCFLALNQHCVEDE
;
A
#
# COMPACT_ATOMS: atom_id res chain seq x y z
N GLU A 1 7.71 23.85 -2.70
CA GLU A 1 7.14 23.56 -1.37
C GLU A 1 6.59 22.15 -1.38
N ILE A 2 7.14 21.26 -0.56
CA ILE A 2 6.58 19.92 -0.40
C ILE A 2 5.35 20.11 0.47
N HIS A 3 4.15 20.05 -0.11
CA HIS A 3 2.92 19.94 0.68
C HIS A 3 3.11 18.75 1.62
N ALA A 4 3.28 19.02 2.91
CA ALA A 4 3.27 17.98 3.93
C ALA A 4 1.85 17.42 3.96
N LEU A 5 1.58 16.44 3.10
CA LEU A 5 0.36 15.65 3.14
C LEU A 5 0.27 15.08 4.55
N GLY A 6 -0.75 15.49 5.28
CA GLY A 6 -1.03 14.98 6.61
C GLY A 6 -1.13 13.45 6.60
N PRO A 7 -0.94 12.80 7.75
CA PRO A 7 -1.02 11.34 7.86
C PRO A 7 -2.34 10.83 7.27
N ASN A 8 -2.24 9.91 6.30
CA ASN A 8 -3.38 9.24 5.69
C ASN A 8 -3.04 7.76 5.44
N LEU A 9 -4.05 6.90 5.40
CA LEU A 9 -3.89 5.44 5.26
C LEU A 9 -3.19 4.98 3.97
N TYR A 10 -3.16 5.84 2.96
CA TYR A 10 -2.67 5.55 1.61
C TYR A 10 -1.31 6.20 1.32
N ALA A 11 -0.72 6.90 2.29
CA ALA A 11 0.64 7.44 2.21
C ALA A 11 1.66 6.32 2.42
N LEU A 12 1.55 5.28 1.58
CA LEU A 12 2.37 4.08 1.56
C LEU A 12 3.85 4.43 1.35
N ASP A 13 4.14 5.52 0.64
CA ASP A 13 5.50 6.02 0.43
C ASP A 13 6.20 6.52 1.71
N ARG A 14 5.42 6.98 2.70
CA ARG A 14 5.93 7.53 3.96
C ARG A 14 5.72 6.62 5.16
N PHE A 15 4.67 5.80 5.14
CA PHE A 15 4.22 5.05 6.30
C PHE A 15 4.05 3.56 6.01
N VAL A 16 4.60 3.07 4.88
CA VAL A 16 4.54 1.73 4.28
C VAL A 16 3.55 0.81 4.97
N ILE A 17 3.79 0.34 6.19
CA ILE A 17 2.73 -0.19 7.05
C ILE A 17 2.94 0.29 8.50
N ARG A 18 1.91 0.94 9.08
CA ARG A 18 1.81 1.08 10.54
C ARG A 18 1.11 -0.15 11.11
N PRO A 19 1.57 -0.71 12.24
CA PRO A 19 0.95 -1.86 12.88
C PRO A 19 -0.42 -1.49 13.50
N ALA A 20 -1.42 -1.31 12.64
CA ALA A 20 -2.83 -1.09 12.99
C ALA A 20 -3.44 -2.31 13.69
N THR A 21 -2.82 -3.46 13.44
CA THR A 21 -3.32 -4.78 13.81
C THR A 21 -2.49 -5.46 14.90
N THR A 22 -1.56 -4.72 15.53
CA THR A 22 -0.85 -5.18 16.73
C THR A 22 -1.72 -4.91 17.96
N PRO A 23 -2.02 -5.91 18.80
CA PRO A 23 -2.76 -5.69 20.04
C PRO A 23 -2.07 -4.65 20.93
N GLY A 24 -2.83 -3.66 21.44
CA GLY A 24 -2.32 -2.62 22.33
C GLY A 24 -1.53 -1.48 21.65
N SER A 25 -1.37 -1.48 20.31
CA SER A 25 -0.64 -0.41 19.61
C SER A 25 -1.41 0.91 19.48
N ALA A 26 -2.70 0.95 19.82
CA ALA A 26 -3.52 2.17 19.70
C ALA A 26 -3.04 3.33 20.59
N SER A 27 -2.28 3.04 21.64
CA SER A 27 -1.82 4.01 22.64
C SER A 27 -0.32 4.31 22.59
N THR A 28 0.42 3.79 21.61
CA THR A 28 1.87 4.03 21.46
C THR A 28 2.15 5.14 20.45
N GLU A 29 3.32 5.79 20.52
CA GLU A 29 3.76 6.79 19.52
C GLU A 29 3.86 6.19 18.09
N GLU A 30 4.05 4.87 18.00
CA GLU A 30 4.08 4.09 16.76
C GLU A 30 2.68 3.71 16.25
N GLY A 31 1.64 3.98 17.04
CA GLY A 31 0.25 3.72 16.72
C GLY A 31 -0.32 4.56 15.58
N LEU A 32 -1.50 4.16 15.10
CA LEU A 32 -2.32 5.02 14.26
C LEU A 32 -3.07 6.03 15.13
N ASP A 33 -3.11 7.28 14.67
CA ASP A 33 -3.92 8.33 15.27
C ASP A 33 -5.41 7.90 15.35
N GLU A 34 -6.06 8.17 16.48
CA GLU A 34 -7.42 7.72 16.77
C GLU A 34 -8.46 8.31 15.80
N ASN A 35 -8.26 9.55 15.33
CA ASN A 35 -9.14 10.14 14.32
C ASN A 35 -9.03 9.37 13.01
N LEU A 36 -7.81 9.01 12.60
CA LEU A 36 -7.57 8.22 11.40
C LEU A 36 -8.15 6.80 11.54
N ARG A 37 -7.98 6.16 12.70
CA ARG A 37 -8.54 4.84 13.01
C ARG A 37 -10.07 4.82 12.90
N SER A 38 -10.73 5.81 13.49
CA SER A 38 -12.19 5.98 13.46
C SER A 38 -12.72 6.21 12.04
N ARG A 39 -12.09 7.12 11.28
CA ARG A 39 -12.46 7.39 9.88
C ARG A 39 -12.31 6.17 8.97
N ALA A 40 -11.28 5.36 9.23
CA ALA A 40 -10.98 4.13 8.53
C ALA A 40 -11.83 2.93 8.97
N ARG A 41 -12.59 3.06 10.08
CA ARG A 41 -13.35 1.97 10.70
C ARG A 41 -12.50 0.73 10.98
N LEU A 42 -11.24 0.94 11.37
CA LEU A 42 -10.32 -0.17 11.65
C LEU A 42 -10.74 -0.88 12.95
N PRO A 43 -11.00 -2.21 12.91
CA PRO A 43 -11.35 -2.95 14.11
C PRO A 43 -10.18 -2.98 15.10
N GLU A 44 -10.48 -3.21 16.38
CA GLU A 44 -9.46 -3.47 17.38
C GLU A 44 -8.84 -4.86 17.16
N ALA A 45 -7.52 -4.93 17.08
CA ALA A 45 -6.85 -6.19 16.89
C ALA A 45 -6.68 -6.95 18.20
N ARG A 46 -7.17 -8.18 18.23
CA ARG A 46 -7.11 -9.07 19.39
C ARG A 46 -5.89 -10.01 19.38
N HIS A 47 -5.27 -10.18 18.21
CA HIS A 47 -4.13 -11.07 17.98
C HIS A 47 -3.18 -10.43 16.98
N HIS A 48 -1.90 -10.86 16.97
CA HIS A 48 -0.91 -10.46 15.98
C HIS A 48 -1.26 -11.06 14.62
N CYS A 49 -1.97 -10.31 13.78
CA CYS A 49 -2.41 -10.77 12.47
C CYS A 49 -2.44 -9.61 11.48
N SER A 50 -1.94 -9.81 10.26
CA SER A 50 -2.14 -8.86 9.16
C SER A 50 -3.50 -9.12 8.53
N TYR A 51 -4.34 -8.08 8.45
CA TYR A 51 -5.59 -8.14 7.70
C TYR A 51 -5.40 -7.43 6.37
N SER A 52 -5.77 -8.10 5.29
CA SER A 52 -5.93 -7.48 3.98
C SER A 52 -7.43 -7.37 3.68
N GLU A 53 -7.88 -6.16 3.32
CA GLU A 53 -9.26 -5.94 2.89
C GLU A 53 -9.32 -5.89 1.36
N LEU A 54 -10.35 -6.52 0.80
CA LEU A 54 -10.63 -6.43 -0.62
C LEU A 54 -11.30 -5.07 -0.89
N VAL A 55 -10.49 -4.06 -1.22
CA VAL A 55 -10.95 -2.69 -1.51
C VAL A 55 -11.89 -2.63 -2.74
N ASN A 56 -11.86 -3.66 -3.59
CA ASN A 56 -12.77 -3.79 -4.73
C ASN A 56 -13.40 -5.21 -4.75
N PRO A 57 -14.57 -5.41 -4.12
CA PRO A 57 -15.20 -6.72 -3.98
C PRO A 57 -15.68 -7.32 -5.31
N GLU A 58 -15.92 -6.50 -6.32
CA GLU A 58 -16.27 -6.95 -7.67
C GLU A 58 -15.05 -7.29 -8.53
N GLY A 59 -13.85 -7.12 -7.96
CA GLY A 59 -12.58 -7.34 -8.62
C GLY A 59 -12.14 -6.15 -9.47
N VAL A 60 -10.83 -5.99 -9.59
CA VAL A 60 -10.21 -5.05 -10.54
C VAL A 60 -9.54 -5.85 -11.64
N ARG A 61 -9.77 -5.48 -12.90
CA ARG A 61 -9.01 -6.04 -14.01
C ARG A 61 -7.58 -5.50 -13.94
N VAL A 62 -6.65 -6.38 -13.58
CA VAL A 62 -5.21 -6.10 -13.54
C VAL A 62 -4.63 -6.20 -14.95
N ASP A 63 -3.81 -5.23 -15.33
CA ASP A 63 -3.15 -5.19 -16.63
C ASP A 63 -1.74 -5.81 -16.55
N PHE A 64 -1.02 -5.60 -15.45
CA PHE A 64 0.33 -6.11 -15.23
C PHE A 64 0.56 -6.62 -13.81
N PHE A 65 1.30 -7.74 -13.69
CA PHE A 65 1.81 -8.26 -12.42
C PHE A 65 3.28 -7.85 -12.27
N VAL A 66 3.61 -7.23 -11.15
CA VAL A 66 4.94 -6.68 -10.90
C VAL A 66 5.53 -7.26 -9.62
N SER A 67 6.69 -7.88 -9.75
CA SER A 67 7.53 -8.26 -8.61
C SER A 67 8.42 -7.09 -8.21
N HIS A 68 8.30 -6.61 -6.97
CA HIS A 68 9.16 -5.57 -6.44
C HIS A 68 10.53 -6.14 -6.06
N TRP A 69 11.61 -5.47 -6.48
CA TRP A 69 12.95 -5.73 -5.98
C TRP A 69 13.23 -4.81 -4.79
N TRP A 70 13.39 -5.39 -3.59
CA TRP A 70 13.60 -4.66 -2.34
C TRP A 70 14.86 -3.79 -2.29
N GLY A 71 15.83 -4.03 -3.19
CA GLY A 71 17.00 -3.16 -3.34
C GLY A 71 16.70 -1.84 -4.06
N HIS A 72 15.49 -1.65 -4.56
CA HIS A 72 15.05 -0.45 -5.26
C HIS A 72 14.12 0.39 -4.37
N PRO A 73 14.41 1.68 -4.15
CA PRO A 73 13.53 2.53 -3.35
C PRO A 73 12.08 2.52 -3.86
N PHE A 74 11.12 2.56 -2.93
CA PHE A 74 9.69 2.52 -3.27
C PHE A 74 9.29 3.69 -4.18
N ALA A 75 9.73 4.91 -3.88
CA ALA A 75 9.42 6.10 -4.68
C ALA A 75 9.94 5.97 -6.13
N ASP A 76 11.13 5.41 -6.30
CA ASP A 76 11.71 5.15 -7.62
C ASP A 76 10.92 4.06 -8.34
N THR A 77 10.43 3.05 -7.60
CA THR A 77 9.54 2.01 -8.14
C THR A 77 8.26 2.61 -8.69
N MET A 78 7.61 3.51 -7.94
CA MET A 78 6.40 4.21 -8.40
C MET A 78 6.67 5.04 -9.65
N SER A 79 7.79 5.76 -9.69
CA SER A 79 8.20 6.56 -10.86
C SER A 79 8.44 5.67 -12.09
N ALA A 80 9.05 4.50 -11.91
CA ALA A 80 9.25 3.53 -12.98
C ALA A 80 7.92 2.97 -13.51
N LEU A 81 6.94 2.72 -12.64
CA LEU A 81 5.61 2.25 -13.02
C LEU A 81 4.81 3.31 -13.78
N GLU A 82 4.87 4.57 -13.36
CA GLU A 82 4.25 5.70 -14.07
C GLU A 82 4.81 5.82 -15.50
N ASN A 83 6.14 5.74 -15.63
CA ASN A 83 6.79 5.75 -16.92
C ASN A 83 6.38 4.54 -17.78
N TRP A 84 6.32 3.34 -17.18
CA TRP A 84 5.86 2.13 -17.88
C TRP A 84 4.42 2.25 -18.35
N ALA A 85 3.52 2.83 -17.55
CA ALA A 85 2.12 3.03 -17.91
C ALA A 85 1.97 3.84 -19.21
N GLY A 86 2.79 4.90 -19.38
CA GLY A 86 2.82 5.70 -20.61
C GLY A 86 3.20 4.91 -21.85
N HIS A 87 4.11 3.94 -21.73
CA HIS A 87 4.59 3.11 -22.85
C HIS A 87 3.76 1.84 -23.09
N SER A 88 2.88 1.48 -22.16
CA SER A 88 2.17 0.20 -22.17
C SER A 88 0.68 0.29 -22.51
N LEU A 89 0.16 1.49 -22.80
CA LEU A 89 -1.23 1.74 -23.22
C LEU A 89 -1.76 0.75 -24.27
N ALA A 90 -1.00 0.54 -25.35
CA ALA A 90 -1.41 -0.37 -26.42
C ALA A 90 -1.51 -1.83 -25.96
N LYS A 91 -0.73 -2.23 -24.95
CA LYS A 91 -0.73 -3.58 -24.39
C LYS A 91 -1.83 -3.78 -23.34
N SER A 92 -2.16 -2.74 -22.58
CA SER A 92 -3.22 -2.78 -21.57
C SER A 92 -4.62 -2.65 -22.17
N GLY A 93 -4.74 -2.04 -23.35
CA GLY A 93 -6.03 -1.73 -23.97
C GLY A 93 -6.77 -0.60 -23.25
N ARG A 94 -6.05 0.20 -22.46
CA ARG A 94 -6.56 1.38 -21.76
C ARG A 94 -6.49 2.63 -22.63
N ALA A 95 -7.32 3.61 -22.32
CA ALA A 95 -7.35 4.88 -23.04
C ALA A 95 -6.26 5.85 -22.56
N GLU A 96 -6.01 5.90 -21.24
CA GLU A 96 -5.06 6.83 -20.64
C GLU A 96 -4.08 6.11 -19.69
N PRO A 97 -2.83 6.60 -19.53
CA PRO A 97 -1.83 5.95 -18.67
C PRO A 97 -2.29 5.77 -17.23
N ARG A 98 -3.06 6.73 -16.71
CA ARG A 98 -3.63 6.68 -15.34
C ARG A 98 -4.64 5.55 -15.12
N ASP A 99 -5.15 4.94 -16.20
CA ASP A 99 -6.10 3.84 -16.12
C ASP A 99 -5.42 2.46 -16.12
N VAL A 100 -4.08 2.42 -16.25
CA VAL A 100 -3.31 1.18 -16.19
C VAL A 100 -3.23 0.67 -14.76
N VAL A 101 -3.64 -0.57 -14.54
CA VAL A 101 -3.70 -1.20 -13.22
C VAL A 101 -2.57 -2.21 -13.02
N PHE A 102 -1.76 -2.00 -11.99
CA PHE A 102 -0.69 -2.91 -11.57
C PHE A 102 -1.08 -3.68 -10.30
N TRP A 103 -0.79 -4.98 -10.27
CA TRP A 103 -0.72 -5.74 -9.04
C TRP A 103 0.74 -5.84 -8.59
N LEU A 104 1.04 -5.35 -7.39
CA LEU A 104 2.40 -5.27 -6.84
C LEU A 104 2.57 -6.31 -5.73
N CYS A 105 3.58 -7.16 -5.84
CA CYS A 105 3.86 -8.18 -4.82
C CYS A 105 4.40 -7.60 -3.49
N PHE A 106 4.69 -6.30 -3.46
CA PHE A 106 5.35 -5.60 -2.34
C PHE A 106 4.66 -5.81 -0.99
N LEU A 107 3.33 -5.96 -1.00
CA LEU A 107 2.52 -6.13 0.21
C LEU A 107 2.22 -7.60 0.56
N ALA A 108 2.82 -8.56 -0.15
CA ALA A 108 2.55 -9.98 0.04
C ALA A 108 3.38 -10.62 1.17
N LEU A 109 4.28 -9.88 1.82
CA LEU A 109 5.16 -10.39 2.87
C LEU A 109 4.61 -10.09 4.27
N ASN A 110 4.98 -10.95 5.24
CA ASN A 110 4.62 -10.78 6.63
C ASN A 110 5.45 -9.68 7.27
N GLN A 111 4.95 -8.45 7.19
CA GLN A 111 5.65 -7.28 7.72
C GLN A 111 5.73 -7.20 9.24
N HIS A 112 5.17 -8.19 9.96
CA HIS A 112 5.34 -8.31 11.41
C HIS A 112 6.64 -9.01 11.82
N CYS A 113 7.39 -9.60 10.88
CA CYS A 113 8.68 -10.22 11.17
C CYS A 113 9.68 -9.99 10.03
N VAL A 114 10.24 -8.78 9.96
CA VAL A 114 11.26 -8.41 8.96
C VAL A 114 12.54 -9.25 9.10
N GLU A 115 12.78 -9.81 10.28
CA GLU A 115 13.96 -10.62 10.61
C GLU A 115 13.86 -12.09 10.12
N ASP A 116 12.68 -12.54 9.72
CA ASP A 116 12.45 -13.91 9.22
C ASP A 116 12.74 -14.05 7.70
N GLU A 117 13.40 -13.06 7.08
CA GLU A 117 13.87 -13.03 5.68
C GLU A 117 15.39 -12.83 5.57
#